data_AF-A0A1E7HZC7-F1
#
_entry.id   AF-A0A1E7HZC7-F1
#
_cell.length_a   1.000
_cell.length_b   1.000
_cell.length_c   1.000
_cell.angle_alpha   90.00
_cell.angle_beta   90.00
_cell.angle_gamma   90.00
#
_symmetry.space_group_name_H-M   'P 1'
#
loop_
_entity.id
_entity.type
_entity.pdbx_description
1 polymer ?
#
loop_
_entity_poly.entity_id
_entity_poly.type
_entity_poly.pdbx_seq_one_letter_code
_entity_poly.pdbx_strand_id
1 'polypeptide(L)'
;MNLENHNNSLEYWLEDQAKSAPDLFPLSFEKNSDNYYNRRYEDLAFRVGKYLHPYLDRAALASEGIFLTDHGPEHVKRVIKMASGLARSERITLSPYEVYLLLCSIQCHDLGLIYGKGDHGDNASIIMSQLRHDLSDDSTEWRVIFEIARVHSASHGAEKDTIVQLPKTRNLNGHTVQMRRLAALLKLSDELSDWKGRESGYLMNIKEVLKDSEIYHEYSNALHNVQVDHDQHRIVLGFEVRNPEKQSTRGDNQIYLLDEILERTLKVYLEATYCSRFLRPDLDIAQVSVEIEVCNENGFGVLDTINYKLEERGYPTKPAAGILSICEELNQWHNNEPLSGSALASKLSEMVEGDK
;
A
#
# COMPACT_ATOMS: atom_id res chain seq x y z
N MET A 1 13.78 5.66 14.93
CA MET A 1 12.51 5.38 15.65
C MET A 1 12.66 4.02 16.32
N ASN A 2 12.39 3.88 17.63
CA ASN A 2 12.43 2.57 18.30
C ASN A 2 10.99 2.18 18.65
N LEU A 3 10.41 1.24 17.91
CA LEU A 3 9.02 0.79 18.13
C LEU A 3 8.89 -0.34 19.16
N GLU A 4 9.99 -0.97 19.58
CA GLU A 4 9.96 -2.11 20.50
C GLU A 4 9.38 -1.71 21.87
N ASN A 5 9.63 -0.47 22.29
CA ASN A 5 9.09 0.10 23.52
C ASN A 5 7.62 0.56 23.42
N HIS A 6 7.01 0.50 22.24
CA HIS A 6 5.67 1.07 21.97
C HIS A 6 4.69 0.01 21.43
N ASN A 7 4.75 -1.20 21.98
CA ASN A 7 3.94 -2.35 21.53
C ASN A 7 4.04 -2.62 20.02
N ASN A 8 5.13 -2.21 19.37
CA ASN A 8 5.32 -2.28 17.92
C ASN A 8 4.24 -1.56 17.10
N SER A 9 3.66 -0.46 17.60
CA SER A 9 2.64 0.33 16.89
C SER A 9 3.08 1.76 16.64
N LEU A 10 2.88 2.23 15.41
CA LEU A 10 3.04 3.64 15.04
C LEU A 10 2.09 4.56 15.82
N GLU A 11 0.89 4.10 16.19
CA GLU A 11 -0.06 4.90 16.98
C GLU A 11 0.44 5.15 18.40
N TYR A 12 0.90 4.12 19.10
CA TYR A 12 1.48 4.27 20.43
C TYR A 12 2.77 5.09 20.42
N TRP A 13 3.56 4.96 19.34
CA TRP A 13 4.74 5.80 19.17
C TRP A 13 4.37 7.27 18.91
N LEU A 14 3.35 7.55 18.09
CA LEU A 14 2.84 8.90 17.88
C LEU A 14 2.36 9.52 19.20
N GLU A 15 1.59 8.77 19.99
CA GLU A 15 1.08 9.22 21.29
C GLU A 15 2.22 9.58 22.25
N ASP A 16 3.26 8.72 22.33
CA ASP A 16 4.43 9.00 23.14
C ASP A 16 5.16 10.27 22.68
N GLN A 17 5.49 10.37 21.39
CA GLN A 17 6.24 11.51 20.86
C GLN A 17 5.46 12.82 20.97
N ALA A 18 4.14 12.79 20.79
CA ALA A 18 3.30 13.97 20.95
C ALA A 18 3.22 14.48 22.39
N LYS A 19 3.56 13.65 23.38
CA LYS A 19 3.70 14.02 24.80
C LYS A 19 5.14 14.35 25.20
N SER A 20 6.10 13.56 24.75
CA SER A 20 7.49 13.60 25.20
C SER A 20 8.38 14.56 24.41
N ALA A 21 8.06 14.80 23.13
CA ALA A 21 8.80 15.65 22.21
C ALA A 21 7.86 16.46 21.30
N PRO A 22 6.96 17.28 21.87
CA PRO A 22 5.96 18.03 21.09
C PRO A 22 6.61 19.04 20.12
N ASP A 23 7.82 19.52 20.38
CA ASP A 23 8.61 20.42 19.54
C ASP A 23 9.03 19.82 18.20
N LEU A 24 8.94 18.49 18.05
CA LEU A 24 9.16 17.79 16.78
C LEU A 24 7.96 17.87 15.82
N PHE A 25 6.89 18.56 16.22
CA PHE A 25 5.73 18.83 15.40
C PHE A 25 5.57 20.33 15.08
N PRO A 26 5.00 20.69 13.92
CA PRO A 26 5.02 22.07 13.45
C PRO A 26 4.31 23.11 14.33
N LEU A 27 3.15 22.78 14.91
CA LEU A 27 2.24 23.75 15.58
C LEU A 27 2.14 23.57 17.10
N SER A 28 3.02 22.79 17.72
CA SER A 28 2.91 22.47 19.16
C SER A 28 3.01 23.69 20.07
N PHE A 29 3.88 24.65 19.75
CA PHE A 29 4.05 25.89 20.52
C PHE A 29 2.90 26.89 20.33
N GLU A 30 2.34 26.99 19.13
CA GLU A 30 1.29 27.97 18.82
C GLU A 30 -0.08 27.59 19.39
N LYS A 31 -0.33 26.29 19.57
CA LYS A 31 -1.62 25.76 20.03
C LYS A 31 -1.67 25.50 21.54
N ASN A 32 -0.57 25.70 22.26
CA ASN A 32 -0.49 25.62 23.73
C ASN A 32 -1.12 24.34 24.30
N SER A 33 -0.92 23.22 23.59
CA SER A 33 -1.60 21.95 23.86
C SER A 33 -0.62 20.81 23.66
N ASP A 34 -0.14 20.25 24.77
CA ASP A 34 0.51 18.95 24.79
C ASP A 34 -0.37 17.93 24.05
N ASN A 35 0.22 17.03 23.27
CA ASN A 35 -0.51 15.99 22.54
C ASN A 35 -1.47 16.45 21.41
N TYR A 36 -1.28 17.65 20.84
CA TYR A 36 -2.17 18.20 19.80
C TYR A 36 -2.33 17.30 18.57
N TYR A 37 -1.23 16.82 17.99
CA TYR A 37 -1.27 16.00 16.77
C TYR A 37 -1.86 14.61 16.99
N ASN A 38 -1.58 13.98 18.14
CA ASN A 38 -2.23 12.73 18.51
C ASN A 38 -3.75 12.91 18.65
N ARG A 39 -4.21 13.96 19.33
CA ARG A 39 -5.65 14.24 19.46
C ARG A 39 -6.33 14.45 18.10
N ARG A 40 -5.68 15.17 17.19
CA ARG A 40 -6.18 15.33 15.82
C ARG A 40 -6.29 14.00 15.07
N TYR A 41 -5.31 13.11 15.26
CA TYR A 41 -5.35 11.77 14.70
C TYR A 41 -6.49 10.94 15.31
N GLU A 42 -6.63 10.94 16.64
CA GLU A 42 -7.72 10.24 17.35
C GLU A 42 -9.09 10.74 16.93
N ASP A 43 -9.28 12.05 16.80
CA ASP A 43 -10.54 12.66 16.34
C ASP A 43 -10.86 12.25 14.90
N LEU A 44 -9.84 12.20 14.03
CA LEU A 44 -10.00 11.69 12.66
C LEU A 44 -10.41 10.23 12.65
N ALA A 45 -9.64 9.36 13.32
CA ALA A 45 -9.88 7.93 13.40
C ALA A 45 -11.27 7.62 13.99
N PHE A 46 -11.68 8.36 15.03
CA PHE A 46 -13.01 8.26 15.61
C PHE A 46 -14.11 8.65 14.61
N ARG A 47 -13.96 9.78 13.92
CA ARG A 47 -14.99 10.25 12.97
C ARG A 47 -15.12 9.32 11.78
N VAL A 48 -13.99 8.92 11.19
CA VAL A 48 -13.96 7.98 10.07
C VAL A 48 -14.56 6.64 10.48
N GLY A 49 -14.10 6.07 11.60
CA GLY A 49 -14.58 4.78 12.09
C GLY A 49 -16.07 4.78 12.46
N LYS A 50 -16.56 5.85 13.08
CA LYS A 50 -17.94 5.93 13.55
C LYS A 50 -18.94 6.31 12.46
N TYR A 51 -18.56 7.24 11.57
CA TYR A 51 -19.49 7.89 10.66
C TYR A 51 -19.29 7.53 9.18
N LEU A 52 -18.15 6.97 8.78
CA LEU A 52 -17.85 6.70 7.37
C LEU A 52 -17.68 5.21 7.07
N HIS A 53 -16.97 4.45 7.91
CA HIS A 53 -16.77 3.00 7.71
C HIS A 53 -18.07 2.20 7.51
N PRO A 54 -19.18 2.45 8.23
CA PRO A 54 -20.44 1.73 7.98
C PRO A 54 -21.01 1.87 6.55
N TYR A 55 -20.54 2.88 5.80
CA TYR A 55 -20.94 3.11 4.41
C TYR A 55 -19.95 2.51 3.40
N LEU A 56 -18.70 2.26 3.78
CA LEU A 56 -17.68 1.65 2.90
C LEU A 56 -18.06 0.23 2.51
N ASP A 57 -18.39 -0.62 3.50
CA ASP A 57 -18.77 -2.01 3.24
C ASP A 57 -20.03 -2.10 2.34
N ARG A 58 -20.96 -1.16 2.51
CA ARG A 58 -22.18 -1.09 1.70
C ARG A 58 -21.90 -0.66 0.26
N ALA A 59 -21.00 0.30 0.08
CA ALA A 59 -20.64 0.80 -1.24
C ALA A 59 -19.82 -0.24 -2.02
N ALA A 60 -18.86 -0.92 -1.38
CA ALA A 60 -18.09 -2.01 -1.97
C ALA A 60 -19.02 -3.13 -2.49
N LEU A 61 -19.97 -3.57 -1.66
CA LEU A 61 -21.00 -4.54 -2.03
C LEU A 61 -21.82 -4.10 -3.25
N ALA A 62 -22.26 -2.84 -3.28
CA ALA A 62 -23.10 -2.30 -4.33
C ALA A 62 -22.36 -2.12 -5.66
N SER A 63 -21.06 -1.84 -5.63
CA SER A 63 -20.27 -1.57 -6.85
C SER A 63 -19.64 -2.81 -7.47
N GLU A 64 -19.29 -3.83 -6.67
CA GLU A 64 -18.47 -4.95 -7.15
C GLU A 64 -19.21 -6.28 -7.24
N GLY A 65 -20.36 -6.43 -6.55
CA GLY A 65 -20.93 -7.76 -6.32
C GLY A 65 -19.99 -8.68 -5.51
N ILE A 66 -18.87 -8.13 -5.04
CA ILE A 66 -17.88 -8.78 -4.18
C ILE A 66 -18.12 -8.26 -2.77
N PHE A 67 -18.55 -9.16 -1.90
CA PHE A 67 -18.67 -8.91 -0.48
C PHE A 67 -17.44 -9.50 0.22
N LEU A 68 -16.36 -8.72 0.28
CA LEU A 68 -15.34 -8.96 1.28
C LEU A 68 -15.78 -8.23 2.54
N THR A 69 -16.01 -8.96 3.63
CA THR A 69 -16.21 -8.34 4.93
C THR A 69 -14.92 -7.60 5.30
N ASP A 70 -15.04 -6.32 5.61
CA ASP A 70 -14.02 -5.46 6.22
C ASP A 70 -13.19 -4.60 5.24
N HIS A 71 -13.79 -3.49 4.78
CA HIS A 71 -13.10 -2.21 4.53
C HIS A 71 -13.30 -1.26 5.74
N GLY A 72 -13.53 -1.85 6.93
CA GLY A 72 -13.91 -1.16 8.14
C GLY A 72 -12.74 -0.85 9.06
N PRO A 73 -13.01 -0.61 10.36
CA PRO A 73 -11.97 -0.25 11.32
C PRO A 73 -10.90 -1.34 11.51
N GLU A 74 -11.23 -2.61 11.29
CA GLU A 74 -10.29 -3.71 11.46
C GLU A 74 -9.30 -3.79 10.29
N HIS A 75 -9.74 -3.54 9.04
CA HIS A 75 -8.84 -3.33 7.88
C HIS A 75 -7.83 -2.21 8.17
N VAL A 76 -8.31 -1.03 8.58
CA VAL A 76 -7.42 0.11 8.91
C VAL A 76 -6.40 -0.26 9.99
N LYS A 77 -6.81 -0.97 11.05
CA LYS A 77 -5.88 -1.46 12.09
C LYS A 77 -4.85 -2.44 11.52
N ARG A 78 -5.23 -3.28 10.56
CA ARG A 78 -4.29 -4.18 9.86
C ARG A 78 -3.30 -3.42 9.00
N VAL A 79 -3.75 -2.42 8.23
CA VAL A 79 -2.85 -1.53 7.48
C VAL A 79 -1.86 -0.85 8.43
N ILE A 80 -2.32 -0.31 9.57
CA ILE A 80 -1.45 0.30 10.60
C ILE A 80 -0.45 -0.72 11.16
N LYS A 81 -0.89 -1.95 11.44
CA LYS A 81 -0.01 -3.03 11.91
C LYS A 81 1.08 -3.36 10.89
N MET A 82 0.74 -3.45 9.61
CA MET A 82 1.71 -3.71 8.54
C MET A 82 2.66 -2.54 8.34
N ALA A 83 2.14 -1.30 8.35
CA ALA A 83 2.96 -0.09 8.29
C ALA A 83 3.95 -0.02 9.46
N SER A 84 3.49 -0.37 10.66
CA SER A 84 4.37 -0.47 11.84
C SER A 84 5.43 -1.55 11.65
N GLY A 85 5.03 -2.74 11.16
CA GLY A 85 5.95 -3.83 10.83
C GLY A 85 7.03 -3.44 9.82
N LEU A 86 6.67 -2.74 8.75
CA LEU A 86 7.60 -2.25 7.73
C LEU A 86 8.51 -1.14 8.30
N ALA A 87 7.96 -0.21 9.07
CA ALA A 87 8.70 0.91 9.64
C ALA A 87 9.60 0.52 10.83
N ARG A 88 9.57 -0.73 11.29
CA ARG A 88 10.51 -1.28 12.28
C ARG A 88 11.94 -1.43 11.78
N SER A 89 12.17 -1.43 10.46
CA SER A 89 13.54 -1.43 9.92
C SER A 89 14.33 -0.31 10.58
N GLU A 90 15.46 -0.61 11.21
CA GLU A 90 16.32 0.39 11.86
C GLU A 90 16.78 1.49 10.89
N ARG A 91 16.74 1.20 9.59
CA ARG A 91 17.12 2.14 8.53
C ARG A 91 15.97 3.06 8.12
N ILE A 92 14.70 2.67 8.32
CA ILE A 92 13.58 3.58 8.09
C ILE A 92 13.52 4.58 9.25
N THR A 93 13.82 5.83 8.91
CA THR A 93 13.65 6.96 9.83
C THR A 93 12.46 7.80 9.38
N LEU A 94 11.39 7.77 10.17
CA LEU A 94 10.24 8.67 10.06
C LEU A 94 10.28 9.68 11.21
N SER A 95 10.05 10.95 10.89
CA SER A 95 9.81 11.97 11.92
C SER A 95 8.44 11.79 12.57
N PRO A 96 8.21 12.33 13.79
CA PRO A 96 6.89 12.31 14.43
C PRO A 96 5.79 12.87 13.55
N TYR A 97 6.11 13.94 12.80
CA TYR A 97 5.17 14.55 11.86
C TYR A 97 4.88 13.66 10.65
N GLU A 98 5.88 12.97 10.10
CA GLU A 98 5.65 12.00 9.01
C GLU A 98 4.80 10.80 9.44
N VAL A 99 4.97 10.32 10.68
CA VAL A 99 4.10 9.26 11.24
C VAL A 99 2.67 9.76 11.39
N TYR A 100 2.46 10.99 11.87
CA TYR A 100 1.13 11.60 11.90
C TYR A 100 0.50 11.65 10.50
N LEU A 101 1.23 12.14 9.50
CA LEU A 101 0.74 12.22 8.12
C LEU A 101 0.40 10.83 7.55
N LEU A 102 1.28 9.84 7.75
CA LEU A 102 1.07 8.46 7.32
C LEU A 102 -0.19 7.86 7.95
N LEU A 103 -0.35 7.98 9.27
CA LEU A 103 -1.52 7.46 9.98
C LEU A 103 -2.82 8.13 9.52
N CYS A 104 -2.82 9.45 9.32
CA CYS A 104 -3.97 10.15 8.74
C CYS A 104 -4.26 9.69 7.31
N SER A 105 -3.24 9.44 6.48
CA SER A 105 -3.42 8.92 5.12
C SER A 105 -3.98 7.50 5.14
N ILE A 106 -3.55 6.64 6.06
CA ILE A 106 -4.12 5.30 6.26
C ILE A 106 -5.60 5.39 6.64
N GLN A 107 -6.01 6.33 7.51
CA GLN A 107 -7.44 6.51 7.81
C GLN A 107 -8.26 6.95 6.60
N CYS A 108 -7.63 7.63 5.63
CA CYS A 108 -8.33 8.23 4.50
C CYS A 108 -8.29 7.43 3.19
N HIS A 109 -7.42 6.41 3.07
CA HIS A 109 -7.08 5.79 1.78
C HIS A 109 -8.30 5.22 1.04
N ASP A 110 -9.15 4.49 1.74
CA ASP A 110 -10.32 3.81 1.17
C ASP A 110 -11.59 4.68 1.15
N LEU A 111 -11.57 5.93 1.65
CA LEU A 111 -12.79 6.74 1.82
C LEU A 111 -13.55 6.96 0.51
N GLY A 112 -12.85 7.02 -0.61
CA GLY A 112 -13.50 7.19 -1.92
C GLY A 112 -14.34 6.01 -2.37
N LEU A 113 -14.19 4.81 -1.77
CA LEU A 113 -15.03 3.64 -2.06
C LEU A 113 -16.50 3.89 -1.76
N ILE A 114 -16.85 4.86 -0.90
CA ILE A 114 -18.23 5.31 -0.68
C ILE A 114 -18.93 5.71 -1.99
N TYR A 115 -18.17 6.20 -2.97
CA TYR A 115 -18.66 6.59 -4.29
C TYR A 115 -18.43 5.52 -5.38
N GLY A 116 -17.92 4.34 -5.01
CA GLY A 116 -17.57 3.24 -5.90
C GLY A 116 -16.07 3.10 -6.17
N LYS A 117 -15.66 1.95 -6.73
CA LYS A 117 -14.24 1.59 -6.98
C LYS A 117 -13.56 2.43 -8.08
N GLY A 118 -14.31 2.84 -9.10
CA GLY A 118 -13.80 3.66 -10.19
C GLY A 118 -13.33 5.02 -9.66
N ASP A 119 -12.06 5.35 -9.88
CA ASP A 119 -11.44 6.59 -9.43
C ASP A 119 -11.57 6.86 -7.90
N HIS A 120 -11.67 5.81 -7.07
CA HIS A 120 -11.85 5.97 -5.61
C HIS A 120 -10.73 6.80 -4.96
N GLY A 121 -9.49 6.70 -5.47
CA GLY A 121 -8.39 7.54 -5.02
C GLY A 121 -8.69 9.04 -5.15
N ASP A 122 -9.35 9.46 -6.24
CA ASP A 122 -9.73 10.86 -6.46
C ASP A 122 -11.03 11.23 -5.74
N ASN A 123 -12.00 10.31 -5.67
CA ASN A 123 -13.28 10.53 -4.98
C ASN A 123 -13.12 10.75 -3.48
N ALA A 124 -12.04 10.25 -2.87
CA ALA A 124 -11.70 10.52 -1.47
C ALA A 124 -11.61 12.03 -1.17
N SER A 125 -11.27 12.86 -2.16
CA SER A 125 -11.18 14.32 -2.01
C SER A 125 -12.48 14.97 -1.52
N ILE A 126 -13.64 14.44 -1.92
CA ILE A 126 -14.96 14.97 -1.55
C ILE A 126 -15.16 14.85 -0.04
N ILE A 127 -14.95 13.65 0.50
CA ILE A 127 -15.10 13.36 1.94
C ILE A 127 -14.01 14.06 2.73
N MET A 128 -12.76 14.01 2.27
CA MET A 128 -11.64 14.66 2.96
C MET A 128 -11.82 16.18 3.04
N SER A 129 -12.45 16.81 2.04
CA SER A 129 -12.77 18.24 2.11
C SER A 129 -13.73 18.58 3.25
N GLN A 130 -14.71 17.70 3.53
CA GLN A 130 -15.65 17.85 4.64
C GLN A 130 -14.97 17.59 5.99
N LEU A 131 -14.19 16.50 6.09
CA LEU A 131 -13.44 16.17 7.31
C LEU A 131 -12.44 17.27 7.67
N ARG A 132 -11.78 17.88 6.69
CA ARG A 132 -10.88 19.01 6.91
C ARG A 132 -11.60 20.15 7.64
N HIS A 133 -12.75 20.60 7.13
CA HIS A 133 -13.51 21.70 7.72
C HIS A 133 -13.88 21.47 9.19
N ASP A 134 -14.03 20.21 9.59
CA ASP A 134 -14.37 19.82 10.96
C ASP A 134 -13.16 19.65 11.89
N LEU A 135 -11.97 19.38 11.35
CA LEU A 135 -10.80 18.91 12.11
C LEU A 135 -9.58 19.85 12.07
N SER A 136 -9.41 20.64 11.01
CA SER A 136 -8.32 21.62 10.89
C SER A 136 -8.46 22.54 9.68
N ASP A 137 -8.10 23.82 9.86
CA ASP A 137 -8.05 24.80 8.77
C ASP A 137 -6.78 24.71 7.91
N ASP A 138 -5.80 23.83 8.25
CA ASP A 138 -4.58 23.66 7.45
C ASP A 138 -4.85 22.87 6.16
N SER A 139 -5.26 23.61 5.13
CA SER A 139 -5.52 23.06 3.79
C SER A 139 -4.28 22.50 3.09
N THR A 140 -3.06 22.84 3.52
CA THR A 140 -1.83 22.35 2.89
C THR A 140 -1.48 20.97 3.43
N GLU A 141 -1.59 20.78 4.74
CA GLU A 141 -1.39 19.49 5.39
C GLU A 141 -2.41 18.45 4.90
N TRP A 142 -3.70 18.81 4.86
CA TRP A 142 -4.74 17.92 4.34
C TRP A 142 -4.55 17.55 2.87
N ARG A 143 -3.95 18.44 2.08
CA ARG A 143 -3.60 18.14 0.69
C ARG A 143 -2.49 17.10 0.60
N VAL A 144 -1.50 17.17 1.48
CA VAL A 144 -0.45 16.15 1.58
C VAL A 144 -1.03 14.80 1.99
N ILE A 145 -1.91 14.78 3.01
CA ILE A 145 -2.59 13.56 3.45
C ILE A 145 -3.36 12.93 2.28
N PHE A 146 -4.11 13.76 1.52
CA PHE A 146 -4.85 13.32 0.34
C PHE A 146 -3.95 12.83 -0.78
N GLU A 147 -2.88 13.56 -1.12
CA GLU A 147 -1.94 13.18 -2.18
C GLU A 147 -1.29 11.81 -1.89
N ILE A 148 -0.90 11.56 -0.63
CA ILE A 148 -0.34 10.27 -0.19
C ILE A 148 -1.41 9.18 -0.25
N ALA A 149 -2.60 9.44 0.32
CA ALA A 149 -3.71 8.49 0.34
C ALA A 149 -4.13 8.10 -1.07
N ARG A 150 -4.28 9.06 -1.97
CA ARG A 150 -4.78 8.87 -3.33
C ARG A 150 -3.96 7.86 -4.13
N VAL A 151 -2.64 7.91 -4.07
CA VAL A 151 -1.76 7.12 -4.95
C VAL A 151 -1.64 5.64 -4.54
N HIS A 152 -2.28 5.20 -3.45
CA HIS A 152 -2.29 3.80 -3.04
C HIS A 152 -3.00 2.90 -4.06
N SER A 153 -4.02 3.44 -4.75
CA SER A 153 -4.84 2.71 -5.71
C SER A 153 -4.03 2.25 -6.93
N ALA A 154 -4.40 1.09 -7.48
CA ALA A 154 -3.62 0.39 -8.50
C ALA A 154 -3.57 1.08 -9.89
N SER A 155 -4.38 2.12 -10.11
CA SER A 155 -4.42 2.84 -11.39
C SER A 155 -5.05 4.22 -11.25
N HIS A 156 -4.46 5.23 -11.91
CA HIS A 156 -5.14 6.48 -12.25
C HIS A 156 -5.32 6.52 -13.77
N GLY A 157 -6.52 6.24 -14.27
CA GLY A 157 -6.74 5.98 -15.69
C GLY A 157 -5.96 4.76 -16.17
N ALA A 158 -5.06 4.94 -17.14
CA ALA A 158 -4.22 3.86 -17.69
C ALA A 158 -2.84 3.71 -17.01
N GLU A 159 -2.44 4.67 -16.16
CA GLU A 159 -1.10 4.70 -15.55
C GLU A 159 -1.08 3.92 -14.22
N LYS A 160 -0.12 3.00 -14.09
CA LYS A 160 0.08 2.18 -12.88
C LYS A 160 1.25 2.67 -12.02
N ASP A 161 2.16 3.47 -12.56
CA ASP A 161 3.20 4.15 -11.78
C ASP A 161 2.62 5.42 -11.12
N THR A 162 1.84 5.22 -10.06
CA THR A 162 1.13 6.30 -9.34
C THR A 162 2.01 7.10 -8.38
N ILE A 163 3.00 6.46 -7.73
CA ILE A 163 3.85 7.08 -6.70
C ILE A 163 4.85 8.04 -7.34
N VAL A 164 5.33 7.77 -8.57
CA VAL A 164 6.25 8.68 -9.27
C VAL A 164 5.62 10.06 -9.54
N GLN A 165 4.29 10.15 -9.55
CA GLN A 165 3.56 11.41 -9.73
C GLN A 165 3.69 12.35 -8.53
N LEU A 166 4.01 11.83 -7.34
CA LEU A 166 4.30 12.66 -6.17
C LEU A 166 5.70 13.28 -6.28
N PRO A 167 5.93 14.50 -5.74
CA PRO A 167 7.29 14.99 -5.54
C PRO A 167 8.04 14.05 -4.59
N LYS A 168 9.38 13.94 -4.69
CA LYS A 168 10.17 13.10 -3.76
C LYS A 168 10.00 13.57 -2.31
N THR A 169 10.21 14.88 -2.11
CA THR A 169 10.11 15.59 -0.85
C THR A 169 9.15 16.77 -0.99
N ARG A 170 8.52 17.18 0.10
CA ARG A 170 7.77 18.43 0.18
C ARG A 170 8.05 19.14 1.50
N ASN A 171 8.29 20.44 1.44
CA ASN A 171 8.38 21.26 2.65
C ASN A 171 6.96 21.62 3.11
N LEU A 172 6.63 21.29 4.35
CA LEU A 172 5.34 21.51 4.97
C LEU A 172 5.55 21.97 6.41
N ASN A 173 5.06 23.17 6.74
CA ASN A 173 5.13 23.77 8.08
C ASN A 173 6.54 23.73 8.72
N GLY A 174 7.59 23.96 7.93
CA GLY A 174 8.99 23.94 8.41
C GLY A 174 9.65 22.56 8.45
N HIS A 175 8.94 21.49 8.11
CA HIS A 175 9.47 20.13 8.01
C HIS A 175 9.59 19.67 6.56
N THR A 176 10.58 18.83 6.27
CA THR A 176 10.69 18.15 4.97
C THR A 176 10.06 16.76 5.08
N VAL A 177 8.99 16.54 4.31
CA VAL A 177 8.21 15.29 4.29
C VAL A 177 8.61 14.44 3.09
N GLN A 178 8.90 13.16 3.32
CA GLN A 178 9.27 12.19 2.28
C GLN A 178 8.04 11.56 1.60
N MET A 179 7.35 12.36 0.78
CA MET A 179 6.06 12.02 0.16
C MET A 179 6.02 10.62 -0.48
N ARG A 180 6.99 10.29 -1.36
CA ARG A 180 7.01 8.98 -2.05
C ARG A 180 7.25 7.81 -1.09
N ARG A 181 8.04 8.02 -0.03
CA ARG A 181 8.30 7.00 0.99
C ARG A 181 7.03 6.70 1.78
N LEU A 182 6.29 7.74 2.21
CA LEU A 182 5.02 7.55 2.92
C LEU A 182 3.98 6.86 2.05
N ALA A 183 3.88 7.24 0.78
CA ALA A 183 2.98 6.59 -0.17
C ALA A 183 3.34 5.11 -0.41
N ALA A 184 4.63 4.78 -0.55
CA ALA A 184 5.08 3.40 -0.71
C ALA A 184 4.86 2.55 0.56
N LEU A 185 5.04 3.14 1.75
CA LEU A 185 4.70 2.48 3.01
C LEU A 185 3.20 2.18 3.08
N LEU A 186 2.34 3.17 2.81
CA LEU A 186 0.88 2.97 2.80
C LEU A 186 0.47 1.88 1.81
N LYS A 187 0.90 2.00 0.54
CA LYS A 187 0.51 1.08 -0.54
C LYS A 187 0.92 -0.37 -0.25
N LEU A 188 2.15 -0.58 0.21
CA LEU A 188 2.60 -1.92 0.58
C LEU A 188 1.92 -2.44 1.85
N SER A 189 1.63 -1.57 2.81
CA SER A 189 0.93 -1.96 4.05
C SER A 189 -0.50 -2.41 3.78
N ASP A 190 -1.18 -1.73 2.86
CA ASP A 190 -2.51 -2.09 2.38
C ASP A 190 -2.51 -3.43 1.66
N GLU A 191 -1.55 -3.65 0.75
CA GLU A 191 -1.43 -4.95 0.07
C GLU A 191 -1.16 -6.13 1.05
N LEU A 192 -0.48 -5.86 2.17
CA LEU A 192 -0.18 -6.86 3.20
C LEU A 192 -1.23 -6.97 4.30
N SER A 193 -2.33 -6.21 4.23
CA SER A 193 -3.32 -6.14 5.32
C SER A 193 -4.27 -7.35 5.36
N ASP A 194 -4.27 -8.19 4.33
CA ASP A 194 -5.07 -9.41 4.28
C ASP A 194 -4.74 -10.35 5.44
N TRP A 195 -5.79 -10.96 6.00
CA TRP A 195 -5.67 -11.89 7.11
C TRP A 195 -6.93 -12.76 7.24
N LYS A 196 -6.78 -13.88 7.96
CA LYS A 196 -7.88 -14.79 8.30
C LYS A 196 -9.17 -14.11 8.74
N GLY A 197 -9.09 -13.15 9.66
CA GLY A 197 -10.30 -12.48 10.18
C GLY A 197 -11.09 -11.63 9.17
N ARG A 198 -10.60 -11.45 7.94
CA ARG A 198 -11.35 -10.84 6.83
C ARG A 198 -12.43 -11.79 6.27
N GLU A 199 -12.36 -13.08 6.60
CA GLU A 199 -13.40 -14.05 6.26
C GLU A 199 -14.70 -13.80 7.04
N SER A 200 -15.86 -14.03 6.42
CA SER A 200 -17.11 -14.11 7.15
C SER A 200 -17.44 -15.57 7.45
N GLY A 201 -16.79 -16.15 8.46
CA GLY A 201 -16.97 -17.56 8.81
C GLY A 201 -18.43 -17.94 9.07
N TYR A 202 -19.22 -17.04 9.65
CA TYR A 202 -20.66 -17.23 9.85
C TYR A 202 -21.43 -17.26 8.52
N LEU A 203 -21.24 -16.28 7.64
CA LEU A 203 -21.95 -16.22 6.36
C LEU A 203 -21.55 -17.37 5.43
N MET A 204 -20.27 -17.77 5.45
CA MET A 204 -19.79 -18.95 4.74
C MET A 204 -20.50 -20.22 5.23
N ASN A 205 -20.68 -20.37 6.54
CA ASN A 205 -21.34 -21.54 7.13
C ASN A 205 -22.84 -21.63 6.75
N ILE A 206 -23.55 -20.49 6.75
CA ILE A 206 -24.97 -20.46 6.34
C ILE A 206 -25.17 -20.34 4.82
N LYS A 207 -24.07 -20.28 4.03
CA LYS A 207 -24.07 -20.16 2.56
C LYS A 207 -24.79 -18.91 2.03
N GLU A 208 -24.66 -17.81 2.77
CA GLU A 208 -25.23 -16.49 2.41
C GLU A 208 -24.17 -15.51 1.89
N VAL A 209 -22.93 -15.99 1.67
CA VAL A 209 -21.91 -15.25 0.92
C VAL A 209 -22.30 -15.22 -0.55
N LEU A 210 -22.13 -14.06 -1.20
CA LEU A 210 -22.32 -13.97 -2.66
C LEU A 210 -21.34 -14.91 -3.36
N LYS A 211 -21.81 -15.69 -4.34
CA LYS A 211 -20.99 -16.70 -5.03
C LYS A 211 -19.66 -16.16 -5.54
N ASP A 212 -19.66 -14.98 -6.14
CA ASP A 212 -18.46 -14.31 -6.67
C ASP A 212 -17.45 -13.88 -5.60
N SER A 213 -17.82 -13.98 -4.32
CA SER A 213 -17.01 -13.61 -3.16
C SER A 213 -16.44 -14.81 -2.41
N GLU A 214 -16.93 -16.02 -2.69
CA GLU A 214 -16.55 -17.25 -1.96
C GLU A 214 -15.04 -17.46 -2.00
N ILE A 215 -14.42 -17.30 -3.18
CA ILE A 215 -12.98 -17.50 -3.36
C ILE A 215 -12.14 -16.54 -2.50
N TYR A 216 -12.57 -15.30 -2.30
CA TYR A 216 -11.80 -14.32 -1.53
C TYR A 216 -11.90 -14.56 -0.02
N HIS A 217 -13.05 -15.07 0.45
CA HIS A 217 -13.17 -15.55 1.83
C HIS A 217 -12.36 -16.83 2.06
N GLU A 218 -12.31 -17.73 1.09
CA GLU A 218 -11.47 -18.94 1.16
C GLU A 218 -9.99 -18.60 1.18
N TYR A 219 -9.55 -17.67 0.35
CA TYR A 219 -8.19 -17.12 0.37
C TYR A 219 -7.84 -16.53 1.73
N SER A 220 -8.70 -15.63 2.24
CA SER A 220 -8.50 -15.03 3.56
C SER A 220 -8.40 -16.12 4.64
N ASN A 221 -9.28 -17.12 4.60
CA ASN A 221 -9.30 -18.20 5.58
C ASN A 221 -8.09 -19.13 5.56
N ALA A 222 -7.51 -19.32 4.39
CA ALA A 222 -6.27 -20.06 4.26
C ALA A 222 -5.07 -19.28 4.80
N LEU A 223 -5.06 -17.95 4.67
CA LEU A 223 -3.93 -17.10 5.07
C LEU A 223 -3.80 -16.99 6.60
N HIS A 224 -2.83 -17.71 7.18
CA HIS A 224 -2.58 -17.70 8.63
C HIS A 224 -1.32 -16.92 9.03
N ASN A 225 -0.43 -16.61 8.08
CA ASN A 225 0.78 -15.84 8.37
C ASN A 225 1.06 -14.78 7.29
N VAL A 226 1.31 -13.55 7.75
CA VAL A 226 1.87 -12.45 6.95
C VAL A 226 2.92 -11.77 7.83
N GLN A 227 4.18 -11.86 7.42
CA GLN A 227 5.30 -11.33 8.18
C GLN A 227 6.32 -10.63 7.28
N VAL A 228 6.83 -9.50 7.75
CA VAL A 228 8.00 -8.83 7.18
C VAL A 228 9.24 -9.30 7.94
N ASP A 229 10.18 -9.92 7.23
CA ASP A 229 11.47 -10.38 7.74
C ASP A 229 12.55 -9.44 7.23
N HIS A 230 12.94 -8.49 8.08
CA HIS A 230 13.91 -7.44 7.76
C HIS A 230 15.32 -7.98 7.58
N ASP A 231 15.68 -9.03 8.34
CA ASP A 231 17.02 -9.62 8.30
C ASP A 231 17.28 -10.34 6.97
N GLN A 232 16.25 -10.99 6.44
CA GLN A 232 16.33 -11.70 5.17
C GLN A 232 15.75 -10.91 3.99
N HIS A 233 15.37 -9.64 4.18
CA HIS A 233 14.82 -8.77 3.14
C HIS A 233 13.63 -9.39 2.39
N ARG A 234 12.69 -10.01 3.13
CA ARG A 234 11.59 -10.76 2.52
C ARG A 234 10.26 -10.58 3.23
N ILE A 235 9.19 -10.87 2.51
CA ILE A 235 7.85 -11.11 3.05
C ILE A 235 7.64 -12.62 3.14
N VAL A 236 7.08 -13.09 4.25
CA VAL A 236 6.72 -14.49 4.46
C VAL A 236 5.20 -14.61 4.52
N LEU A 237 4.63 -15.45 3.65
CA LEU A 237 3.21 -15.76 3.59
C LEU A 237 3.01 -17.25 3.89
N GLY A 238 2.08 -17.56 4.80
CA GLY A 238 1.75 -18.93 5.19
C GLY A 238 0.27 -19.21 4.98
N PHE A 239 -0.03 -20.31 4.30
CA PHE A 239 -1.38 -20.74 3.97
C PHE A 239 -1.68 -22.15 4.47
N GLU A 240 -2.90 -22.36 4.97
CA GLU A 240 -3.46 -23.67 5.29
C GLU A 240 -4.62 -23.95 4.32
N VAL A 241 -4.42 -24.88 3.39
CA VAL A 241 -5.41 -25.24 2.38
C VAL A 241 -6.10 -26.54 2.78
N ARG A 242 -7.43 -26.48 2.94
CA ARG A 242 -8.31 -27.64 3.14
C ARG A 242 -9.13 -27.85 1.89
N ASN A 243 -9.36 -29.10 1.50
CA ASN A 243 -10.11 -29.49 0.30
C ASN A 243 -9.55 -28.83 -0.98
N PRO A 244 -8.26 -29.08 -1.32
CA PRO A 244 -7.59 -28.44 -2.46
C PRO A 244 -8.28 -28.67 -3.81
N GLU A 245 -9.11 -29.71 -3.92
CA GLU A 245 -9.90 -30.04 -5.10
C GLU A 245 -11.19 -29.22 -5.26
N LYS A 246 -11.58 -28.43 -4.25
CA LYS A 246 -12.77 -27.58 -4.31
C LYS A 246 -12.54 -26.38 -5.24
N GLN A 247 -13.51 -26.12 -6.10
CA GLN A 247 -13.59 -24.89 -6.89
C GLN A 247 -14.63 -23.94 -6.31
N SER A 248 -14.35 -22.64 -6.46
CA SER A 248 -15.23 -21.54 -6.07
C SER A 248 -15.45 -20.60 -7.25
N THR A 249 -16.52 -19.82 -7.19
CA THR A 249 -16.90 -18.93 -8.27
C THR A 249 -16.11 -17.61 -8.20
N ARG A 250 -15.61 -17.14 -9.34
CA ARG A 250 -15.01 -15.81 -9.51
C ARG A 250 -15.55 -15.19 -10.81
N GLY A 251 -16.66 -14.45 -10.69
CA GLY A 251 -17.43 -13.99 -11.85
C GLY A 251 -17.98 -15.20 -12.62
N ASP A 252 -17.77 -15.23 -13.94
CA ASP A 252 -18.28 -16.34 -14.77
C ASP A 252 -17.43 -17.62 -14.71
N ASN A 253 -16.30 -17.62 -13.98
CA ASN A 253 -15.34 -18.72 -13.95
C ASN A 253 -15.39 -19.52 -12.64
N GLN A 254 -14.98 -20.78 -12.71
CA GLN A 254 -14.64 -21.60 -11.54
C GLN A 254 -13.12 -21.64 -11.38
N ILE A 255 -12.63 -21.37 -10.17
CA ILE A 255 -11.20 -21.27 -9.87
C ILE A 255 -10.88 -22.11 -8.63
N TYR A 256 -9.69 -22.71 -8.61
CA TYR A 256 -9.17 -23.40 -7.42
C TYR A 256 -8.54 -22.39 -6.46
N LEU A 257 -8.62 -22.65 -5.16
CA LEU A 257 -7.98 -21.82 -4.15
C LEU A 257 -6.47 -21.68 -4.37
N LEU A 258 -5.80 -22.74 -4.84
CA LEU A 258 -4.37 -22.68 -5.16
C LEU A 258 -4.07 -21.65 -6.25
N ASP A 259 -4.90 -21.54 -7.29
CA ASP A 259 -4.70 -20.59 -8.38
C ASP A 259 -4.88 -19.14 -7.87
N GLU A 260 -5.88 -18.90 -7.01
CA GLU A 260 -6.05 -17.58 -6.36
C GLU A 260 -4.84 -17.24 -5.48
N ILE A 261 -4.32 -18.19 -4.70
CA ILE A 261 -3.11 -17.98 -3.88
C ILE A 261 -1.91 -17.61 -4.77
N LEU A 262 -1.71 -18.32 -5.89
CA LEU A 262 -0.62 -18.03 -6.83
C LEU A 262 -0.76 -16.63 -7.46
N GLU A 263 -1.97 -16.22 -7.85
CA GLU A 263 -2.23 -14.89 -8.40
C GLU A 263 -1.99 -13.79 -7.34
N ARG A 264 -2.48 -14.00 -6.12
CA ARG A 264 -2.35 -13.03 -5.01
C ARG A 264 -0.92 -12.87 -4.54
N THR A 265 -0.18 -13.96 -4.40
CA THR A 265 1.23 -13.89 -4.00
C THR A 265 2.10 -13.24 -5.08
N LEU A 266 1.78 -13.45 -6.37
CA LEU A 266 2.39 -12.70 -7.46
C LEU A 266 2.09 -11.20 -7.37
N LYS A 267 0.83 -10.83 -7.07
CA LYS A 267 0.45 -9.42 -6.85
C LYS A 267 1.24 -8.79 -5.70
N VAL A 268 1.35 -9.47 -4.55
CA VAL A 268 2.18 -9.02 -3.42
C VAL A 268 3.63 -8.81 -3.84
N TYR A 269 4.22 -9.72 -4.62
CA TYR A 269 5.60 -9.58 -5.12
C TYR A 269 5.76 -8.37 -6.04
N LEU A 270 4.83 -8.15 -6.97
CA LEU A 270 4.87 -7.02 -7.89
C LEU A 270 4.75 -5.68 -7.15
N GLU A 271 3.84 -5.61 -6.17
CA GLU A 271 3.64 -4.42 -5.32
C GLU A 271 4.85 -4.16 -4.41
N ALA A 272 5.45 -5.19 -3.82
CA ALA A 272 6.69 -5.08 -3.05
C ALA A 272 7.86 -4.61 -3.90
N THR A 273 8.00 -5.14 -5.12
CA THR A 273 9.04 -4.73 -6.08
C THR A 273 8.87 -3.26 -6.47
N TYR A 274 7.63 -2.86 -6.77
CA TYR A 274 7.30 -1.49 -7.10
C TYR A 274 7.59 -0.53 -5.94
N CYS A 275 7.10 -0.83 -4.74
CA CYS A 275 7.29 0.00 -3.55
C CYS A 275 8.77 0.10 -3.15
N SER A 276 9.56 -0.96 -3.32
CA SER A 276 11.00 -0.96 -3.03
C SER A 276 11.79 0.08 -3.83
N ARG A 277 11.28 0.54 -4.99
CA ARG A 277 11.87 1.68 -5.74
C ARG A 277 11.90 2.98 -4.93
N PHE A 278 10.97 3.14 -3.99
CA PHE A 278 10.79 4.36 -3.19
C PHE A 278 11.17 4.18 -1.71
N LEU A 279 11.38 2.94 -1.28
CA LEU A 279 11.76 2.59 0.09
C LEU A 279 13.28 2.39 0.26
N ARG A 280 14.00 2.07 -0.82
CA ARG A 280 15.46 1.92 -0.79
C ARG A 280 16.18 3.26 -0.50
N PRO A 281 17.35 3.21 0.19
CA PRO A 281 18.04 2.01 0.70
C PRO A 281 17.55 1.54 2.08
N ASP A 282 16.53 2.21 2.62
CA ASP A 282 16.11 2.06 4.03
C ASP A 282 15.28 0.80 4.26
N LEU A 283 14.53 0.37 3.25
CA LEU A 283 13.87 -0.93 3.22
C LEU A 283 13.93 -1.48 1.80
N ASP A 284 14.48 -2.68 1.70
CA ASP A 284 14.56 -3.44 0.47
C ASP A 284 13.89 -4.79 0.71
N ILE A 285 12.90 -5.11 -0.10
CA ILE A 285 12.22 -6.40 -0.08
C ILE A 285 12.52 -7.08 -1.41
N ALA A 286 13.45 -8.03 -1.36
CA ALA A 286 13.96 -8.72 -2.53
C ALA A 286 13.16 -10.00 -2.85
N GLN A 287 12.34 -10.47 -1.90
CA GLN A 287 11.71 -11.78 -2.00
C GLN A 287 10.34 -11.84 -1.31
N VAL A 288 9.43 -12.62 -1.89
CA VAL A 288 8.24 -13.16 -1.19
C VAL A 288 8.43 -14.67 -1.07
N SER A 289 8.49 -15.17 0.16
CA SER A 289 8.53 -16.61 0.47
C SER A 289 7.14 -17.09 0.83
N VAL A 290 6.68 -18.17 0.19
CA VAL A 290 5.35 -18.73 0.41
C VAL A 290 5.45 -20.18 0.83
N GLU A 291 4.75 -20.52 1.90
CA GLU A 291 4.52 -21.87 2.38
C GLU A 291 3.01 -22.16 2.37
N ILE A 292 2.62 -23.29 1.77
CA ILE A 292 1.24 -23.76 1.73
C ILE A 292 1.21 -25.17 2.31
N GLU A 293 0.57 -25.32 3.46
CA GLU A 293 0.25 -26.61 4.06
C GLU A 293 -1.08 -27.11 3.50
N VAL A 294 -1.05 -28.25 2.79
CA VAL A 294 -2.25 -28.93 2.32
C VAL A 294 -2.69 -29.89 3.40
N CYS A 295 -3.80 -29.62 4.05
CA CYS A 295 -4.29 -30.37 5.19
C CYS A 295 -5.43 -31.32 4.81
N ASN A 296 -5.54 -32.41 5.57
CA ASN A 296 -6.71 -33.28 5.53
C ASN A 296 -7.97 -32.55 6.03
N GLU A 297 -9.15 -33.14 5.82
CA GLU A 297 -10.44 -32.50 6.16
C GLU A 297 -10.55 -32.06 7.63
N ASN A 298 -9.90 -32.77 8.55
CA ASN A 298 -9.93 -32.43 9.98
C ASN A 298 -8.90 -31.36 10.40
N GLY A 299 -8.00 -30.96 9.49
CA GLY A 299 -7.01 -29.92 9.72
C GLY A 299 -5.84 -30.30 10.63
N PHE A 300 -5.77 -31.55 11.11
CA PHE A 300 -4.71 -32.00 12.02
C PHE A 300 -3.57 -32.72 11.32
N GLY A 301 -3.78 -33.19 10.09
CA GLY A 301 -2.76 -33.89 9.30
C GLY A 301 -2.39 -33.08 8.07
N VAL A 302 -1.12 -32.68 7.98
CA VAL A 302 -0.54 -32.15 6.75
C VAL A 302 -0.32 -33.31 5.78
N LEU A 303 -0.99 -33.24 4.63
CA LEU A 303 -0.90 -34.20 3.53
C LEU A 303 0.29 -33.87 2.62
N ASP A 304 0.54 -32.59 2.36
CA ASP A 304 1.63 -32.11 1.52
C ASP A 304 2.01 -30.67 1.91
N THR A 305 3.20 -30.22 1.50
CA THR A 305 3.67 -28.85 1.71
C THR A 305 4.27 -28.30 0.42
N ILE A 306 3.70 -27.21 -0.07
CA ILE A 306 4.17 -26.51 -1.27
C ILE A 306 4.96 -25.28 -0.82
N ASN A 307 6.21 -25.19 -1.28
CA ASN A 307 7.10 -24.08 -0.97
C ASN A 307 7.60 -23.42 -2.26
N TYR A 308 7.47 -22.10 -2.35
CA TYR A 308 8.05 -21.35 -3.46
C TYR A 308 8.48 -19.94 -3.03
N LYS A 309 9.28 -19.33 -3.91
CA LYS A 309 9.86 -18.01 -3.73
C LYS A 309 9.66 -17.20 -5.00
N LEU A 310 9.17 -15.98 -4.83
CA LEU A 310 9.11 -14.97 -5.88
C LEU A 310 10.26 -14.00 -5.64
N GLU A 311 11.21 -13.96 -6.57
CA GLU A 311 12.44 -13.18 -6.49
C GLU A 311 13.01 -12.98 -7.90
N GLU A 312 13.87 -11.97 -8.06
CA GLU A 312 14.64 -11.81 -9.29
C GLU A 312 15.65 -12.96 -9.44
N ARG A 313 15.69 -13.60 -10.61
CA ARG A 313 16.57 -14.74 -10.90
C ARG A 313 17.35 -14.54 -12.19
N GLY A 314 18.56 -15.11 -12.21
CA GLY A 314 19.42 -15.14 -13.39
C GLY A 314 20.27 -13.88 -13.56
N TYR A 315 20.87 -13.75 -14.75
CA TYR A 315 21.67 -12.59 -15.13
C TYR A 315 20.82 -11.65 -15.98
N PRO A 316 20.82 -10.32 -15.75
CA PRO A 316 20.08 -9.39 -16.58
C PRO A 316 20.55 -9.52 -18.03
N THR A 317 19.64 -9.89 -18.92
CA THR A 317 19.96 -10.02 -20.34
C THR A 317 19.88 -8.65 -21.00
N LYS A 318 20.78 -8.41 -21.97
CA LYS A 318 20.70 -7.21 -22.79
C LYS A 318 19.36 -7.22 -23.55
N PRO A 319 18.53 -6.17 -23.45
CA PRO A 319 17.32 -6.08 -24.24
C PRO A 319 17.64 -6.17 -25.73
N ALA A 320 16.79 -6.84 -26.50
CA ALA A 320 16.96 -6.95 -27.94
C ALA A 320 17.04 -5.56 -28.62
N ALA A 321 16.29 -4.59 -28.11
CA ALA A 321 16.26 -3.20 -28.56
C ALA A 321 17.38 -2.31 -27.97
N GLY A 322 18.31 -2.88 -27.20
CA GLY A 322 19.47 -2.17 -26.67
C GLY A 322 19.11 -1.17 -25.57
N ILE A 323 19.96 -0.14 -25.39
CA ILE A 323 19.83 0.84 -24.30
C ILE A 323 18.59 1.73 -24.44
N LEU A 324 18.14 1.96 -25.67
CA LEU A 324 17.01 2.84 -25.98
C LEU A 324 15.66 2.28 -25.49
N SER A 325 15.54 0.97 -25.28
CA SER A 325 14.35 0.37 -24.67
C SER A 325 14.36 0.40 -23.14
N ILE A 326 15.51 0.75 -22.52
CA ILE A 326 15.62 0.93 -21.07
C ILE A 326 15.46 2.41 -20.71
N CYS A 327 16.06 3.29 -21.50
CA CYS A 327 16.07 4.74 -21.29
C CYS A 327 15.23 5.42 -22.38
N GLU A 328 13.93 5.58 -22.14
CA GLU A 328 13.01 6.23 -23.09
C GLU A 328 13.42 7.66 -23.42
N GLU A 329 14.07 8.37 -22.50
CA GLU A 329 14.62 9.71 -22.71
C GLU A 329 15.68 9.74 -23.84
N LEU A 330 16.35 8.62 -24.10
CA LEU A 330 17.29 8.50 -25.21
C LEU A 330 16.59 8.26 -26.54
N ASN A 331 15.34 7.79 -26.56
CA ASN A 331 14.54 7.72 -27.79
C ASN A 331 14.06 9.11 -28.25
N GLN A 332 14.00 10.08 -27.35
CA GLN A 332 13.50 11.44 -27.63
C GLN A 332 14.57 12.49 -27.35
N TRP A 333 15.82 12.23 -27.79
CA TRP A 333 16.97 13.00 -27.33
C TRP A 333 17.09 14.39 -27.95
N HIS A 334 17.02 14.51 -29.27
CA HIS A 334 17.11 15.80 -29.97
C HIS A 334 16.12 15.84 -31.13
N ASN A 335 15.27 16.87 -31.19
CA ASN A 335 14.19 16.98 -32.18
C ASN A 335 13.29 15.73 -32.27
N ASN A 336 13.07 15.05 -31.13
CA ASN A 336 12.38 13.76 -31.03
C ASN A 336 13.04 12.59 -31.80
N GLU A 337 14.33 12.72 -32.17
CA GLU A 337 15.12 11.62 -32.72
C GLU A 337 15.85 10.84 -31.61
N PRO A 338 16.01 9.52 -31.77
CA PRO A 338 16.82 8.71 -30.86
C PRO A 338 18.30 9.10 -30.88
N LEU A 339 18.92 9.06 -29.70
CA LEU A 339 20.36 9.27 -29.57
C LEU A 339 21.12 8.22 -30.38
N SER A 340 21.88 8.71 -31.36
CA SER A 340 22.81 7.94 -32.18
C SER A 340 24.03 8.79 -32.51
N GLY A 341 25.12 8.15 -32.94
CA GLY A 341 26.33 8.87 -33.36
C GLY A 341 26.06 9.85 -34.52
N SER A 342 25.19 9.47 -35.46
CA SER A 342 24.78 10.33 -36.57
C SER A 342 23.95 11.52 -36.11
N ALA A 343 22.95 11.31 -35.23
CA ALA A 343 22.12 12.39 -34.71
C ALA A 343 22.96 13.43 -33.94
N LEU A 344 23.95 12.98 -33.17
CA LEU A 344 24.89 13.87 -32.49
C LEU A 344 25.74 14.67 -33.48
N ALA A 345 26.26 14.03 -34.52
CA ALA A 345 27.09 14.71 -35.52
C ALA A 345 26.31 15.79 -36.29
N SER A 346 25.05 15.53 -36.64
CA SER A 346 24.17 16.52 -37.29
C SER A 346 23.95 17.74 -36.38
N LYS A 347 23.57 17.51 -35.13
CA LYS A 347 23.38 18.58 -34.13
C LYS A 347 24.63 19.45 -33.97
N LEU A 348 25.81 18.82 -33.86
CA LEU A 348 27.06 19.56 -33.72
C LEU A 348 27.38 20.41 -34.96
N SER A 349 27.00 19.94 -36.15
CA SER A 349 27.20 20.69 -37.40
C SER A 349 26.28 21.91 -37.47
N GLU A 350 25.00 21.76 -37.08
CA GLU A 350 24.03 22.87 -36.99
C GLU A 350 24.51 23.96 -36.02
N MET A 351 25.10 23.57 -34.88
CA MET A 351 25.64 24.53 -33.91
C MET A 351 26.82 25.34 -34.48
N VAL A 352 27.66 24.74 -35.33
CA VAL A 352 28.82 25.43 -35.96
C VAL A 352 28.36 26.37 -37.09
N GLU A 353 27.25 26.07 -37.75
CA GLU A 353 26.67 26.92 -38.79
C GLU A 353 25.84 28.09 -38.22
N GLY A 354 25.22 27.92 -37.05
CA GLY A 354 24.44 28.98 -36.38
C GLY A 354 25.25 30.06 -35.65
N ASP A 355 26.54 29.82 -35.37
CA ASP A 355 27.47 30.77 -34.73
C ASP A 355 28.30 31.61 -35.74
N LYS A 356 28.02 31.48 -37.05
CA LYS A 356 28.55 32.34 -38.12
C LYS A 356 27.51 33.36 -38.55
#